data_AF-V4A2T3-F1
#
_entry.id   AF-V4A2T3-F1
#
_cell.length_a   1.000
_cell.length_b   1.000
_cell.length_c   1.000
_cell.angle_alpha   90.00
_cell.angle_beta   90.00
_cell.angle_gamma   90.00
#
_symmetry.space_group_name_H-M   'P 1'
#
loop_
_entity.id
_entity.type
_entity.pdbx_description
1 polymer ?
#
loop_
_entity_poly.entity_id
_entity_poly.type
_entity_poly.pdbx_seq_one_letter_code
_entity_poly.pdbx_strand_id
1 'polypeptide(L)'
;MFKFAVLTLLCLPAVVSTFECEIDGIFEKGCKSFIRCKDGVAETIECGEGYVFNEKIEDCDLIENVDGICGEYIDCSDKANGHYPDMSSFCQTYYTCHEGAFHGHNYCPQGLVYNEELGVCDWQQNTYEPCGLKPRPTEK
;
A
#
# COMPACT_ATOMS: atom_id res chain seq x y z
N MET A 1 53.03 -0.48 34.45
CA MET A 1 51.97 0.52 34.18
C MET A 1 51.16 0.01 32.99
N PHE A 2 50.04 -0.67 33.24
CA PHE A 2 49.21 -1.25 32.18
C PHE A 2 48.32 -0.17 31.57
N LYS A 3 48.49 0.13 30.28
CA LYS A 3 47.54 0.92 29.50
C LYS A 3 46.44 -0.03 29.03
N PHE A 4 45.23 0.11 29.58
CA PHE A 4 44.04 -0.51 29.02
C PHE A 4 43.69 0.21 27.71
N ALA A 5 43.77 -0.49 26.58
CA ALA A 5 43.17 -0.05 25.34
C ALA A 5 41.67 -0.37 25.42
N VAL A 6 40.83 0.66 25.53
CA VAL A 6 39.39 0.51 25.34
C VAL A 6 39.18 0.34 23.84
N LEU A 7 38.95 -0.90 23.40
CA LEU A 7 38.53 -1.20 22.04
C LEU A 7 37.06 -0.79 21.93
N THR A 8 36.80 0.46 21.56
CA THR A 8 35.44 0.89 21.19
C THR A 8 35.06 0.15 19.92
N LEU A 9 34.24 -0.89 20.09
CA LEU A 9 33.54 -1.55 19.00
C LEU A 9 32.62 -0.51 18.37
N LEU A 10 33.10 0.16 17.31
CA LEU A 10 32.26 0.99 16.46
C LEU A 10 31.26 0.05 15.81
N CYS A 11 30.07 -0.05 16.41
CA CYS A 11 28.89 -0.53 15.72
C CYS A 11 28.68 0.45 14.57
N LEU A 12 29.10 0.07 13.36
CA LEU A 12 28.70 0.80 12.16
C LEU A 12 27.18 0.86 12.22
N PRO A 13 26.56 2.06 12.22
CA PRO A 13 25.12 2.12 12.15
C PRO A 13 24.74 1.34 10.89
N ALA A 14 23.98 0.26 11.08
CA ALA A 14 23.22 -0.30 10.00
C ALA A 14 22.49 0.91 9.39
N VAL A 15 22.75 1.18 8.12
CA VAL A 15 21.94 2.13 7.35
C VAL A 15 20.55 1.52 7.29
N VAL A 16 19.79 1.73 8.37
CA VAL A 16 18.35 1.58 8.36
C VAL A 16 17.91 2.67 7.39
N SER A 17 17.46 2.26 6.21
CA SER A 17 16.72 3.16 5.33
C SER A 17 15.39 3.44 6.01
N THR A 18 15.42 4.27 7.06
CA THR A 18 14.22 4.86 7.63
C THR A 18 13.64 5.73 6.54
N PHE A 19 12.38 5.52 6.21
CA PHE A 19 11.60 6.45 5.41
C PHE A 19 11.57 7.76 6.23
N GLU A 20 12.52 8.66 5.99
CA GLU A 20 12.64 9.91 6.72
C GLU A 20 11.62 10.89 6.13
N CYS A 21 10.73 11.42 6.98
CA CYS A 21 9.85 12.52 6.60
C CYS A 21 10.73 13.75 6.32
N GLU A 22 11.09 13.96 5.06
CA GLU A 22 11.86 15.14 4.64
C GLU A 22 10.99 16.41 4.62
N ILE A 23 9.67 16.24 4.48
CA ILE A 23 8.69 17.33 4.36
C ILE A 23 7.50 17.03 5.28
N ASP A 24 7.09 18.03 6.07
CA ASP A 24 5.86 17.96 6.86
C ASP A 24 4.62 17.91 5.95
N GLY A 25 3.65 17.08 6.30
CA GLY A 25 2.44 16.92 5.50
C GLY A 25 1.70 15.63 5.76
N ILE A 26 0.66 15.41 4.94
CA ILE A 26 -0.17 14.21 4.94
C ILE A 26 0.03 13.52 3.58
N PHE A 27 0.40 12.25 3.63
CA PHE A 27 0.70 11.45 2.44
C PHE A 27 -0.18 10.21 2.42
N GLU A 28 -0.89 10.01 1.31
CA GLU A 28 -1.72 8.83 1.12
C GLU A 28 -0.89 7.55 1.18
N LYS A 29 -1.40 6.54 1.90
CA LYS A 29 -0.81 5.20 1.98
C LYS A 29 -1.92 4.18 1.72
N GLY A 30 -2.41 4.21 0.48
CA GLY A 30 -3.64 3.52 0.10
C GLY A 30 -4.87 4.14 0.74
N CYS A 31 -6.04 3.59 0.45
CA CYS A 31 -7.30 4.18 0.90
C CYS A 31 -7.59 3.90 2.39
N LYS A 32 -6.92 2.93 3.02
CA LYS A 32 -7.16 2.60 4.45
C LYS A 32 -6.23 3.32 5.43
N SER A 33 -5.20 3.99 4.95
CA SER A 33 -4.24 4.62 5.85
C SER A 33 -3.56 5.80 5.19
N PHE A 34 -3.01 6.69 6.00
CA PHE A 34 -2.15 7.77 5.54
C PHE A 34 -1.00 7.99 6.51
N ILE A 35 0.04 8.65 6.04
CA ILE A 35 1.20 9.02 6.83
C ILE A 35 1.12 10.51 7.15
N ARG A 36 1.17 10.85 8.43
CA ARG A 36 1.39 12.20 8.91
C ARG A 36 2.87 12.39 9.22
N CYS A 37 3.49 13.29 8.49
CA CYS A 37 4.86 13.74 8.73
C CYS A 37 4.85 15.06 9.50
N LYS A 38 5.56 15.09 10.63
CA LYS A 38 5.77 16.34 11.40
C LYS A 38 7.12 16.32 12.10
N ASP A 39 7.93 17.36 11.89
CA ASP A 39 9.24 17.54 12.52
C ASP A 39 10.16 16.30 12.36
N GLY A 40 10.11 15.67 11.17
CA GLY A 40 10.87 14.47 10.84
C GLY A 40 10.30 13.15 11.38
N VAL A 41 9.14 13.18 12.07
CA VAL A 41 8.47 11.99 12.61
C VAL A 41 7.32 11.57 11.70
N ALA A 42 7.34 10.30 11.28
CA ALA A 42 6.26 9.67 10.53
C ALA A 42 5.29 8.94 11.48
N GLU A 43 4.01 9.27 11.42
CA GLU A 43 2.92 8.56 12.07
C GLU A 43 2.01 7.95 10.99
N THR A 44 1.87 6.62 10.97
CA THR A 44 0.85 5.97 10.13
C THR A 44 -0.48 5.96 10.87
N ILE A 45 -1.53 6.47 10.24
CA ILE A 45 -2.89 6.52 10.77
C ILE A 45 -3.74 5.57 9.95
N GLU A 46 -4.29 4.56 10.62
CA GLU A 46 -5.17 3.56 10.02
C GLU A 46 -6.64 3.99 10.21
N CYS A 47 -7.41 4.00 9.13
CA CYS A 47 -8.83 4.30 9.17
C CYS A 47 -9.62 3.09 9.67
N GLY A 48 -10.52 3.34 10.62
CA GLY A 48 -11.40 2.32 11.20
C GLY A 48 -12.33 1.66 10.18
N GLU A 49 -13.11 0.67 10.64
CA GLU A 49 -14.08 -0.04 9.80
C GLU A 49 -15.10 0.93 9.19
N GLY A 50 -15.31 0.86 7.87
CA GLY A 50 -16.18 1.77 7.13
C GLY A 50 -15.58 3.13 6.77
N TYR A 51 -14.37 3.45 7.24
CA TYR A 51 -13.68 4.72 6.96
C TYR A 51 -12.51 4.52 6.01
N VAL A 52 -12.24 5.52 5.17
CA VAL A 52 -11.13 5.57 4.21
C VAL A 52 -10.52 6.98 4.21
N PHE A 53 -9.29 7.11 3.73
CA PHE A 53 -8.60 8.39 3.64
C PHE A 53 -9.33 9.32 2.65
N ASN A 54 -9.63 10.53 3.11
CA ASN A 54 -10.23 11.59 2.31
C ASN A 54 -9.21 12.71 2.12
N GLU A 55 -8.64 12.80 0.92
CA GLU A 55 -7.66 13.83 0.55
C GLU A 55 -8.17 15.25 0.84
N LYS A 56 -9.47 15.54 0.66
CA LYS A 56 -10.01 16.90 0.77
C LYS A 56 -9.96 17.45 2.19
N ILE A 57 -10.06 16.56 3.18
CA ILE A 57 -10.03 16.94 4.60
C ILE A 57 -8.76 16.47 5.29
N GLU A 58 -7.89 15.76 4.57
CA GLU A 58 -6.63 15.19 5.05
C GLU A 58 -6.79 14.29 6.29
N ASP A 59 -7.90 13.54 6.36
CA ASP A 59 -8.25 12.65 7.47
C ASP A 59 -9.09 11.46 6.99
N CYS A 60 -9.41 10.54 7.89
CA CYS A 60 -10.37 9.46 7.63
C CYS A 60 -11.80 10.02 7.58
N ASP A 61 -12.54 9.63 6.56
CA ASP A 61 -13.96 9.93 6.40
C ASP A 61 -14.72 8.64 6.09
N LEU A 62 -16.04 8.67 6.24
CA LEU A 62 -16.90 7.56 5.80
C LEU A 62 -16.72 7.35 4.30
N ILE A 63 -16.66 6.08 3.87
CA ILE A 63 -16.39 5.73 2.48
C ILE A 63 -17.32 6.43 1.49
N GLU A 64 -18.59 6.63 1.84
CA GLU A 64 -19.58 7.34 1.01
C GLU A 64 -19.33 8.85 0.83
N ASN A 65 -18.47 9.45 1.66
CA ASN A 65 -18.10 10.87 1.58
C ASN A 65 -16.81 11.09 0.78
N VAL A 66 -16.15 10.02 0.34
CA VAL A 66 -14.87 10.08 -0.37
C VAL A 66 -15.11 9.93 -1.87
N ASP A 67 -14.48 10.80 -2.66
CA ASP A 67 -14.55 10.74 -4.11
C ASP A 67 -13.52 9.75 -4.69
N GLY A 68 -13.78 9.29 -5.91
CA GLY A 68 -12.82 8.45 -6.65
C GLY A 68 -12.69 7.05 -6.07
N ILE A 69 -11.58 6.38 -6.38
CA ILE A 69 -11.43 4.94 -6.10
C ILE A 69 -11.45 4.61 -4.60
N CYS A 70 -11.07 5.55 -3.74
CA CYS A 70 -11.13 5.32 -2.29
C CYS A 70 -12.57 5.32 -1.75
N GLY A 71 -13.53 5.94 -2.44
CA GLY A 71 -14.95 5.88 -2.12
C GLY A 71 -15.67 4.64 -2.67
N GLU A 72 -14.99 3.81 -3.46
CA GLU A 72 -15.59 2.61 -4.04
C GLU A 72 -15.56 1.45 -3.03
N TYR A 73 -16.72 0.85 -2.79
CA TYR A 73 -16.87 -0.30 -1.91
C TYR A 73 -16.91 -1.60 -2.70
N ILE A 74 -16.13 -2.60 -2.28
CA ILE A 74 -16.17 -3.95 -2.85
C ILE A 74 -16.77 -4.93 -1.84
N ASP A 75 -17.74 -5.72 -2.28
CA ASP A 75 -18.26 -6.83 -1.48
C ASP A 75 -17.25 -7.99 -1.44
N CYS A 76 -16.73 -8.27 -0.25
CA CYS A 76 -15.76 -9.34 0.01
C CYS A 76 -16.39 -10.58 0.62
N SER A 77 -17.72 -10.66 0.79
CA SER A 77 -18.40 -11.76 1.49
C SER A 77 -18.12 -13.14 0.88
N ASP A 78 -18.02 -13.23 -0.44
CA ASP A 78 -17.70 -14.45 -1.19
C ASP A 78 -16.22 -14.53 -1.64
N LYS A 79 -15.36 -13.63 -1.13
CA LYS A 79 -13.93 -13.58 -1.48
C LYS A 79 -13.12 -14.32 -0.43
N ALA A 80 -12.09 -15.04 -0.88
CA ALA A 80 -11.06 -15.56 0.01
C ALA A 80 -10.22 -14.41 0.57
N ASN A 81 -9.41 -14.71 1.60
CA ASN A 81 -8.41 -13.76 2.07
C ASN A 81 -7.37 -13.53 0.97
N GLY A 82 -7.12 -12.27 0.62
CA GLY A 82 -6.13 -11.93 -0.38
C GLY A 82 -6.28 -10.54 -0.96
N HIS A 83 -5.43 -10.29 -1.94
CA HIS A 83 -5.41 -9.08 -2.73
C HIS A 83 -5.90 -9.39 -4.13
N TYR A 84 -6.69 -8.49 -4.69
CA TYR A 84 -7.37 -8.72 -5.95
C TYR A 84 -7.14 -7.54 -6.89
N PRO A 85 -6.90 -7.79 -8.18
CA PRO A 85 -6.82 -6.72 -9.16
C PRO A 85 -8.16 -6.00 -9.25
N ASP A 86 -8.09 -4.67 -9.31
CA ASP A 86 -9.24 -3.85 -9.56
C ASP A 86 -9.42 -3.63 -11.07
N MET A 87 -10.39 -4.33 -11.65
CA MET A 87 -10.66 -4.27 -13.08
C MET A 87 -11.24 -2.92 -13.51
N SER A 88 -11.86 -2.16 -12.60
CA SER A 88 -12.44 -0.85 -12.90
C SER A 88 -11.36 0.22 -13.16
N SER A 89 -10.17 0.05 -12.56
CA SER A 89 -9.02 0.92 -12.74
C SER A 89 -8.04 0.40 -13.80
N PHE A 90 -8.42 -0.61 -14.58
CA PHE A 90 -7.51 -1.34 -15.48
C PHE A 90 -6.29 -1.92 -14.72
N CYS A 91 -6.53 -2.45 -13.53
CA CYS A 91 -5.54 -3.04 -12.62
C CYS A 91 -4.47 -2.08 -12.11
N GLN A 92 -4.66 -0.75 -12.26
CA GLN A 92 -3.77 0.25 -11.67
C GLN A 92 -3.98 0.38 -10.15
N THR A 93 -5.06 -0.18 -9.64
CA THR A 93 -5.31 -0.38 -8.23
C THR A 93 -5.56 -1.87 -7.95
N TYR A 94 -5.44 -2.24 -6.68
CA TYR A 94 -5.87 -3.52 -6.15
C TYR A 94 -6.59 -3.31 -4.83
N TYR A 95 -7.42 -4.26 -4.41
CA TYR A 95 -8.10 -4.19 -3.13
C TYR A 95 -7.81 -5.42 -2.28
N THR A 96 -8.02 -5.29 -0.98
CA THR A 96 -7.77 -6.36 -0.01
C THR A 96 -9.09 -6.85 0.57
N CYS A 97 -9.31 -8.16 0.53
CA CYS A 97 -10.36 -8.82 1.30
C CYS A 97 -9.71 -9.66 2.40
N HIS A 98 -10.26 -9.58 3.61
CA HIS A 98 -9.82 -10.42 4.73
C HIS A 98 -11.01 -10.70 5.66
N GLU A 99 -11.27 -11.99 5.90
CA GLU A 99 -12.39 -12.49 6.71
C GLU A 99 -13.76 -11.96 6.26
N GLY A 100 -13.96 -11.89 4.94
CA GLY A 100 -15.21 -11.38 4.35
C GLY A 100 -15.35 -9.86 4.36
N ALA A 101 -14.42 -9.13 4.99
CA ALA A 101 -14.42 -7.67 5.04
C ALA A 101 -13.53 -7.05 3.97
N PHE A 102 -13.95 -5.86 3.50
CA PHE A 102 -13.21 -5.03 2.56
C PHE A 102 -12.24 -4.10 3.28
N HIS A 103 -10.97 -4.16 2.90
CA HIS A 103 -9.87 -3.38 3.47
C HIS A 103 -9.34 -2.34 2.48
N GLY A 104 -10.24 -1.75 1.68
CA GLY A 104 -9.93 -0.62 0.80
C GLY A 104 -9.10 -0.94 -0.44
N HIS A 105 -9.01 0.07 -1.32
CA HIS A 105 -8.14 0.06 -2.49
C HIS A 105 -6.71 0.53 -2.15
N ASN A 106 -5.76 0.10 -2.96
CA ASN A 106 -4.37 0.52 -2.95
C ASN A 106 -3.94 0.82 -4.38
N TYR A 107 -3.11 1.84 -4.56
CA TYR A 107 -2.60 2.23 -5.86
C TYR A 107 -1.30 1.50 -6.17
N CYS A 108 -1.20 1.01 -7.41
CA CYS A 108 0.10 0.68 -7.94
C CYS A 108 0.88 1.96 -8.23
N PRO A 109 2.22 1.94 -8.09
CA PRO A 109 3.07 3.01 -8.59
C PRO A 109 2.76 3.30 -10.06
N GLN A 110 2.96 4.57 -10.45
CA GLN A 110 2.59 5.05 -11.77
C GLN A 110 3.13 4.14 -12.91
N GLY A 111 2.22 3.70 -13.78
CA GLY A 111 2.54 2.85 -14.93
C GLY A 111 2.64 1.36 -14.65
N LEU A 112 2.47 0.93 -13.40
CA LEU A 112 2.42 -0.48 -13.01
C LEU A 112 0.98 -0.97 -12.90
N VAL A 113 0.80 -2.28 -13.00
CA VAL A 113 -0.46 -2.99 -12.84
C VAL A 113 -0.32 -4.08 -11.79
N TYR A 114 -1.41 -4.43 -11.13
CA TYR A 114 -1.40 -5.50 -10.14
C TYR A 114 -1.17 -6.87 -10.79
N ASN A 115 -0.11 -7.55 -10.36
CA ASN A 115 0.21 -8.91 -10.74
C ASN A 115 -0.30 -9.87 -9.66
N GLU A 116 -1.49 -10.41 -9.87
CA GLU A 116 -2.17 -11.32 -8.93
C GLU A 116 -1.35 -12.57 -8.61
N GLU A 117 -0.59 -13.10 -9.57
CA GLU A 117 0.25 -14.29 -9.39
C GLU A 117 1.40 -14.04 -8.39
N LEU A 118 2.00 -12.85 -8.45
CA LEU A 118 3.12 -12.46 -7.58
C LEU A 118 2.68 -11.68 -6.34
N GLY A 119 1.43 -11.23 -6.29
CA GLY A 119 0.90 -10.43 -5.20
C GLY A 119 1.40 -8.99 -5.16
N VAL A 120 2.02 -8.47 -6.23
CA VAL A 120 2.70 -7.16 -6.27
C VAL A 120 2.33 -6.36 -7.50
N CYS A 121 2.56 -5.05 -7.48
CA CYS A 121 2.51 -4.23 -8.68
C CYS A 121 3.76 -4.48 -9.54
N ASP A 122 3.54 -4.76 -10.82
CA ASP A 122 4.60 -5.09 -11.77
C ASP A 122 4.28 -4.45 -13.12
N TRP A 123 5.24 -4.47 -14.03
CA TRP A 123 5.04 -4.01 -15.39
C TRP A 123 4.08 -4.91 -16.15
N GLN A 124 3.28 -4.34 -17.05
CA GLN A 124 2.31 -5.08 -17.85
C GLN A 124 2.92 -6.27 -18.61
N GLN A 125 4.15 -6.17 -19.12
CA GLN A 125 4.83 -7.27 -19.80
C GLN A 125 5.22 -8.45 -18.89
N ASN A 126 5.23 -8.26 -17.57
CA ASN A 126 5.51 -9.30 -16.59
C ASN A 126 4.24 -9.91 -15.98
N THR A 127 3.09 -9.28 -16.21
CA THR A 127 1.78 -9.65 -15.68
C THR A 127 0.96 -10.43 -16.71
N TYR A 128 0.20 -11.42 -16.26
CA TYR A 128 -0.70 -12.17 -17.12
C TYR A 128 -1.97 -11.38 -17.47
N GLU A 129 -2.55 -11.67 -18.63
CA GLU A 129 -3.89 -11.21 -18.99
C GLU A 129 -4.90 -11.54 -17.86
N PRO A 130 -5.91 -10.69 -17.60
CA PRO A 130 -6.25 -9.46 -18.31
C PRO A 130 -5.47 -8.22 -17.87
N CYS A 131 -4.71 -8.28 -16.77
CA CYS A 131 -4.03 -7.09 -16.23
C CYS A 131 -2.71 -6.76 -16.96
N GLY A 132 -2.09 -7.75 -17.61
CA GLY A 132 -0.87 -7.56 -18.39
C GLY A 132 -0.92 -8.16 -19.79
N LEU A 133 0.25 -8.22 -20.42
CA LEU A 133 0.44 -8.63 -21.81
C LEU A 133 0.91 -10.08 -21.95
N LYS A 134 1.18 -10.79 -20.84
CA LYS A 134 1.54 -12.21 -20.93
C LYS A 134 0.28 -13.05 -21.14
N PRO A 135 0.23 -13.89 -22.17
CA PRO A 135 -0.86 -14.85 -22.33
C PRO A 135 -0.92 -15.78 -21.12
N ARG A 136 -2.13 -16.07 -20.62
CA ARG A 136 -2.29 -17.06 -19.55
C ARG A 136 -1.76 -18.42 -20.00
N PRO A 137 -1.07 -19.18 -19.14
CA PRO A 137 -0.71 -20.55 -19.45
C PRO A 137 -2.00 -21.33 -19.76
N THR A 138 -2.08 -21.96 -20.93
CA THR A 138 -3.18 -22.88 -21.21
C THR A 138 -3.01 -24.08 -20.28
N GLU A 139 -3.99 -24.32 -19.41
CA GLU A 139 -4.06 -25.58 -18.65
C GLU A 139 -4.01 -26.75 -19.65
N LYS A 140 -3.04 -27.65 -19.45
CA LYS A 140 -2.88 -28.87 -20.25
C LYS A 140 -3.60 -30.03 -19.61
#